data_AF-A0A9E5XTI7-F1
#
_entry.id   AF-A0A9E5XTI7-F1
#
_cell.length_a   1.000
_cell.length_b   1.000
_cell.length_c   1.000
_cell.angle_alpha   90.00
_cell.angle_beta   90.00
_cell.angle_gamma   90.00
#
_symmetry.space_group_name_H-M   'P 1'
#
loop_
_entity.id
_entity.type
_entity.pdbx_description
1 polymer ?
#
loop_
_entity_poly.entity_id
_entity_poly.type
_entity_poly.pdbx_seq_one_letter_code
_entity_poly.pdbx_strand_id
1 'polypeptide(L)'
;MNPLKFDARKEGDLFTYHFHPKKSERIIGKEEGFSANETLWQNWLKNNNLPEIFRRYNIGAFSVGENILLYILIIYELAGKQILLGTGIDETEFTGIKLNRNPKLIKWEYHLEHIGEVIRRIGFVRPKSPLIDKNLNHIHPYKINIFHLDYFGALADFLKPGFDACYHLSNFYITENNKHIINPLADDRKPELEHLLTNKDIFIGLFIGEDEGFHDYFFIASKIDLSGKLTQISRKINDFAKYYIHRIQTLRTTKEMIKTIEKGLNDFDLNIY
;
A
#
# COMPACT_ATOMS: atom_id res chain seq x y z
N MET A 1 -11.49 -11.64 -2.17
CA MET A 1 -10.12 -11.18 -2.47
C MET A 1 -9.54 -11.87 -3.70
N ASN A 2 -8.84 -11.16 -4.60
CA ASN A 2 -8.17 -11.78 -5.75
C ASN A 2 -6.82 -12.41 -5.34
N PRO A 3 -6.46 -13.60 -5.84
CA PRO A 3 -5.13 -14.16 -5.61
C PRO A 3 -4.04 -13.21 -6.11
N LEU A 4 -3.02 -12.96 -5.28
CA LEU A 4 -1.87 -12.17 -5.67
C LEU A 4 -1.04 -12.96 -6.70
N LYS A 5 -1.00 -12.44 -7.92
CA LYS A 5 -0.16 -12.93 -9.01
C LYS A 5 0.44 -11.74 -9.76
N PHE A 6 1.75 -11.80 -9.97
CA PHE A 6 2.47 -10.74 -10.67
C PHE A 6 2.82 -11.16 -12.09
N ASP A 7 2.45 -10.32 -13.05
CA ASP A 7 2.93 -10.41 -14.42
C ASP A 7 4.29 -9.71 -14.52
N ALA A 8 5.34 -10.48 -14.82
CA ALA A 8 6.71 -9.99 -14.92
C ALA A 8 7.04 -9.57 -16.36
N ARG A 9 7.76 -8.46 -16.51
CA ARG A 9 8.30 -7.95 -17.78
C ARG A 9 9.71 -7.44 -17.56
N LYS A 10 10.51 -7.42 -18.64
CA LYS A 10 11.80 -6.72 -18.67
C LYS A 10 11.72 -5.58 -19.66
N GLU A 11 12.07 -4.39 -19.22
CA GLU A 11 11.96 -3.17 -20.00
C GLU A 11 13.21 -2.31 -19.78
N GLY A 12 14.07 -2.22 -20.79
CA GLY A 12 15.40 -1.64 -20.61
C GLY A 12 16.19 -2.41 -19.54
N ASP A 13 16.77 -1.69 -18.59
CA ASP A 13 17.51 -2.26 -17.46
C ASP A 13 16.63 -2.59 -16.24
N LEU A 14 15.31 -2.40 -16.34
CA LEU A 14 14.38 -2.69 -15.25
C LEU A 14 13.61 -3.99 -15.47
N PHE A 15 13.51 -4.79 -14.41
CA PHE A 15 12.46 -5.78 -14.25
C PHE A 15 11.25 -5.09 -13.64
N THR A 16 10.09 -5.27 -14.27
CA THR A 16 8.82 -4.74 -13.78
C THR A 16 7.85 -5.86 -13.47
N TYR A 17 7.08 -5.69 -12.40
CA TYR A 17 6.08 -6.64 -11.95
C TYR A 17 4.77 -5.92 -11.72
N HIS A 18 3.71 -6.50 -12.26
CA HIS A 18 2.40 -5.89 -12.27
C HIS A 18 1.41 -6.84 -11.63
N PHE A 19 0.76 -6.41 -10.55
CA PHE A 19 -0.44 -7.07 -10.05
C PHE A 19 -1.63 -6.21 -10.42
N HIS A 20 -2.58 -6.84 -11.10
CA HIS A 20 -3.88 -6.26 -11.43
C HIS A 20 -4.94 -7.37 -11.32
N PRO A 21 -5.91 -7.25 -10.41
CA PRO A 21 -6.95 -8.26 -10.28
C PRO A 21 -7.82 -8.26 -11.56
N LYS A 22 -7.92 -9.40 -12.25
CA LYS A 22 -8.79 -9.54 -13.42
C LYS A 22 -10.21 -9.92 -12.97
N LYS A 23 -11.24 -9.32 -13.57
CA LYS A 23 -12.66 -9.66 -13.29
C LYS A 23 -13.01 -11.15 -13.42
N SER A 24 -12.23 -11.91 -14.21
CA SER A 24 -12.42 -13.34 -14.44
C SER A 24 -11.67 -14.26 -13.46
N GLU A 25 -10.84 -13.71 -12.56
CA GLU A 25 -10.12 -14.52 -11.59
C GLU A 25 -11.05 -14.99 -10.47
N ARG A 26 -10.76 -16.20 -9.95
CA ARG A 26 -11.51 -16.76 -8.84
C ARG A 26 -11.22 -15.95 -7.59
N ILE A 27 -12.16 -15.09 -7.23
CA ILE A 27 -12.15 -14.32 -5.99
C ILE A 27 -12.21 -15.33 -4.82
N ILE A 28 -11.17 -15.36 -3.99
CA ILE A 28 -11.12 -16.07 -2.72
C ILE A 28 -12.23 -15.49 -1.84
N GLY A 29 -13.12 -16.35 -1.34
CA GLY A 29 -14.27 -15.97 -0.53
C GLY A 29 -15.49 -15.41 -1.26
N LYS A 30 -15.58 -15.55 -2.59
CA LYS A 30 -16.75 -15.06 -3.35
C LYS A 30 -18.10 -15.66 -2.91
N GLU A 31 -18.09 -16.92 -2.50
CA GLU A 31 -19.28 -17.70 -2.14
C GLU A 31 -19.51 -17.73 -0.62
N GLU A 32 -18.61 -17.09 0.13
CA GLU A 32 -18.52 -17.16 1.58
C GLU A 32 -19.21 -15.91 2.16
N GLY A 33 -20.50 -16.05 2.53
CA GLY A 33 -21.30 -14.95 3.07
C GLY A 33 -20.76 -14.44 4.42
N PHE A 34 -20.48 -13.14 4.52
CA PHE A 34 -19.94 -12.47 5.72
C PHE A 34 -21.01 -12.16 6.79
N SER A 35 -22.15 -12.87 6.83
CA SER A 35 -23.37 -12.43 7.53
C SER A 35 -23.24 -12.18 9.04
N ALA A 36 -22.26 -12.78 9.72
CA ALA A 36 -21.97 -12.48 11.13
C ALA A 36 -21.22 -11.14 11.34
N ASN A 37 -20.48 -10.67 10.33
CA ASN A 37 -19.71 -9.43 10.39
C ASN A 37 -20.57 -8.18 10.25
N GLU A 38 -21.72 -8.26 9.58
CA GLU A 38 -22.62 -7.10 9.44
C GLU A 38 -23.07 -6.59 10.82
N THR A 39 -23.36 -7.48 11.77
CA THR A 39 -23.70 -7.10 13.15
C THR A 39 -22.50 -6.45 13.88
N LEU A 40 -21.29 -6.96 13.66
CA LEU A 40 -20.04 -6.38 14.18
C LEU A 40 -19.81 -4.96 13.65
N TRP A 41 -20.03 -4.75 12.36
CA TRP A 41 -19.89 -3.47 11.69
C TRP A 41 -20.96 -2.47 12.10
N GLN A 42 -22.22 -2.90 12.20
CA GLN A 42 -23.31 -2.07 12.73
C GLN A 42 -23.07 -1.68 14.20
N ASN A 43 -22.48 -2.56 15.01
CA ASN A 43 -22.09 -2.23 16.38
C ASN A 43 -20.88 -1.27 16.43
N TRP A 44 -19.98 -1.31 15.46
CA TRP A 44 -18.89 -0.33 15.35
C TRP A 44 -19.44 1.07 15.03
N LEU A 45 -20.25 1.20 13.98
CA LEU A 45 -20.83 2.49 13.56
C LEU A 45 -21.56 3.20 14.71
N LYS A 46 -22.12 2.45 15.67
CA LYS A 46 -22.81 2.98 16.85
C LYS A 46 -21.91 3.44 17.99
N ASN A 47 -20.67 2.95 18.10
CA ASN A 47 -19.83 3.10 19.29
C ASN A 47 -18.83 4.27 19.26
N ASN A 48 -18.87 5.15 18.24
CA ASN A 48 -18.03 6.36 18.05
C ASN A 48 -16.50 6.18 18.15
N ASN A 49 -15.99 4.98 18.45
CA ASN A 49 -14.58 4.66 18.59
C ASN A 49 -14.12 3.78 17.42
N LEU A 50 -12.93 4.08 16.90
CA LEU A 50 -12.28 3.24 15.89
C LEU A 50 -11.88 1.88 16.50
N PRO A 51 -12.22 0.75 15.85
CA PRO A 51 -11.96 -0.57 16.37
C PRO A 51 -10.46 -0.84 16.36
N GLU A 52 -10.03 -1.70 17.26
CA GLU A 52 -8.60 -1.99 17.41
C GLU A 52 -7.99 -2.64 16.15
N ILE A 53 -8.76 -3.40 15.37
CA ILE A 53 -8.32 -3.91 14.05
C ILE A 53 -7.99 -2.79 13.06
N PHE A 54 -8.80 -1.73 13.02
CA PHE A 54 -8.54 -0.58 12.18
C PHE A 54 -7.31 0.18 12.68
N ARG A 55 -7.19 0.34 14.00
CA ARG A 55 -6.04 1.00 14.61
C ARG A 55 -4.73 0.24 14.39
N ARG A 56 -4.71 -1.10 14.42
CA ARG A 56 -3.48 -1.88 14.27
C ARG A 56 -3.14 -2.24 12.82
N TYR A 57 -4.15 -2.62 12.05
CA TYR A 57 -3.97 -3.24 10.72
C TYR A 57 -4.64 -2.48 9.60
N ASN A 58 -5.35 -1.39 9.91
CA ASN A 58 -6.07 -0.60 8.93
C ASN A 58 -7.21 -1.35 8.22
N ILE A 59 -7.81 -2.32 8.92
CA ILE A 59 -8.96 -3.09 8.42
C ILE A 59 -10.24 -2.38 8.85
N GLY A 60 -10.96 -1.82 7.87
CA GLY A 60 -12.25 -1.14 8.05
C GLY A 60 -13.47 -1.98 7.64
N ALA A 61 -14.66 -1.36 7.69
CA ALA A 61 -15.95 -2.02 7.42
C ALA A 61 -16.29 -2.08 5.93
N PHE A 62 -15.58 -1.29 5.14
CA PHE A 62 -15.64 -1.33 3.68
C PHE A 62 -14.81 -2.50 3.19
N SER A 63 -15.30 -3.20 2.17
CA SER A 63 -14.68 -4.36 1.50
C SER A 63 -13.22 -4.18 1.09
N VAL A 64 -12.73 -2.93 1.09
CA VAL A 64 -11.34 -2.53 0.81
C VAL A 64 -10.36 -2.89 1.94
N GLY A 65 -10.85 -2.92 3.19
CA GLY A 65 -10.05 -3.10 4.41
C GLY A 65 -9.10 -4.31 4.39
N GLU A 66 -9.59 -5.43 3.87
CA GLU A 66 -8.88 -6.71 3.86
C GLU A 66 -7.79 -6.77 2.78
N ASN A 67 -7.94 -6.04 1.66
CA ASN A 67 -6.92 -5.99 0.62
C ASN A 67 -5.69 -5.17 1.05
N ILE A 68 -5.92 -4.12 1.85
CA ILE A 68 -4.87 -3.20 2.31
C ILE A 68 -3.86 -3.91 3.22
N LEU A 69 -4.32 -4.75 4.15
CA LEU A 69 -3.41 -5.52 4.99
C LEU A 69 -2.44 -6.33 4.12
N LEU A 70 -2.93 -6.92 3.03
CA LEU A 70 -2.09 -7.71 2.12
C LEU A 70 -1.10 -6.83 1.37
N TYR A 71 -1.53 -5.64 0.94
CA TYR A 71 -0.68 -4.65 0.30
C TYR A 71 0.45 -4.20 1.23
N ILE A 72 0.12 -3.90 2.48
CA ILE A 72 1.08 -3.60 3.55
C ILE A 72 2.04 -4.78 3.73
N LEU A 73 1.55 -6.01 3.79
CA LEU A 73 2.38 -7.21 3.95
C LEU A 73 3.34 -7.43 2.78
N ILE A 74 2.91 -7.19 1.53
CA ILE A 74 3.79 -7.27 0.36
C ILE A 74 4.93 -6.26 0.49
N ILE A 75 4.59 -4.99 0.76
CA ILE A 75 5.57 -3.91 0.86
C ILE A 75 6.56 -4.20 2.00
N TYR A 76 6.06 -4.63 3.15
CA TYR A 76 6.86 -4.91 4.33
C TYR A 76 7.78 -6.13 4.15
N GLU A 77 7.27 -7.26 3.61
CA GLU A 77 8.10 -8.44 3.31
C GLU A 77 9.15 -8.15 2.22
N LEU A 78 8.83 -7.29 1.24
CA LEU A 78 9.81 -6.84 0.25
C LEU A 78 10.89 -5.98 0.89
N ALA A 79 10.53 -5.08 1.80
CA ALA A 79 11.47 -4.21 2.50
C ALA A 79 12.45 -5.00 3.37
N GLY A 80 11.96 -6.00 4.11
CA GLY A 80 12.79 -6.80 5.02
C GLY A 80 13.55 -5.90 5.99
N LYS A 81 14.89 -5.90 5.93
CA LYS A 81 15.75 -5.06 6.79
C LYS A 81 16.19 -3.74 6.15
N GLN A 82 15.72 -3.45 4.94
CA GLN A 82 16.09 -2.23 4.21
C GLN A 82 15.24 -1.03 4.69
N ILE A 83 15.70 0.17 4.37
CA ILE A 83 14.97 1.41 4.64
C ILE A 83 13.76 1.46 3.72
N LEU A 84 12.56 1.58 4.30
CA LEU A 84 11.32 1.82 3.58
C LEU A 84 10.97 3.30 3.65
N LEU A 85 10.82 3.92 2.48
CA LEU A 85 10.35 5.28 2.31
C LEU A 85 8.97 5.27 1.66
N GLY A 86 8.07 6.18 2.07
CA GLY A 86 6.73 6.33 1.50
C GLY A 86 6.39 7.78 1.16
N THR A 87 5.72 8.00 0.03
CA THR A 87 5.16 9.29 -0.40
C THR A 87 3.67 9.11 -0.72
N GLY A 88 2.81 9.86 -0.04
CA GLY A 88 1.36 9.80 -0.17
C GLY A 88 0.83 11.15 -0.63
N ILE A 89 -0.18 11.14 -1.49
CA ILE A 89 -0.66 12.34 -2.20
C ILE A 89 -1.34 13.34 -1.25
N ASP A 90 -1.95 12.85 -0.17
CA ASP A 90 -2.83 13.67 0.66
C ASP A 90 -2.34 13.80 2.12
N GLU A 91 -2.56 15.00 2.67
CA GLU A 91 -2.45 15.33 4.10
C GLU A 91 -1.06 15.12 4.74
N THR A 92 -0.10 15.82 4.14
CA THR A 92 1.27 16.04 4.64
C THR A 92 1.35 16.21 6.17
N GLU A 93 0.47 17.04 6.75
CA GLU A 93 0.45 17.33 8.19
C GLU A 93 -0.23 16.22 9.01
N PHE A 94 -1.38 15.71 8.56
CA PHE A 94 -2.08 14.63 9.26
C PHE A 94 -1.23 13.36 9.34
N THR A 95 -0.56 13.01 8.24
CA THR A 95 0.38 11.89 8.20
C THR A 95 1.59 12.15 9.11
N GLY A 96 2.13 13.37 9.12
CA GLY A 96 3.22 13.75 10.03
C GLY A 96 2.84 13.66 11.51
N ILE A 97 1.65 14.13 11.87
CA ILE A 97 1.08 14.04 13.23
C ILE A 97 0.88 12.57 13.62
N LYS A 98 0.25 11.77 12.75
CA LYS A 98 0.00 10.34 12.98
C LYS A 98 1.29 9.55 13.18
N LEU A 99 2.28 9.79 12.34
CA LEU A 99 3.57 9.12 12.42
C LEU A 99 4.47 9.70 13.53
N ASN A 100 4.12 10.85 14.10
CA ASN A 100 4.96 11.63 15.00
C ASN A 100 6.38 11.83 14.42
N ARG A 101 6.45 12.20 13.13
CA ARG A 101 7.69 12.29 12.35
C ARG A 101 7.73 13.53 11.49
N ASN A 102 8.93 14.10 11.36
CA ASN A 102 9.20 15.18 10.42
C ASN A 102 9.47 14.59 9.02
N PRO A 103 8.62 14.90 8.02
CA PRO A 103 8.86 14.48 6.65
C PRO A 103 10.06 15.22 6.06
N LYS A 104 10.63 14.63 5.00
CA LYS A 104 11.43 15.42 4.05
C LYS A 104 10.54 15.82 2.88
N LEU A 105 10.85 16.96 2.26
CA LEU A 105 10.14 17.43 1.09
C LEU A 105 10.88 17.01 -0.18
N ILE A 106 10.14 16.46 -1.12
CA ILE A 106 10.61 16.14 -2.47
C ILE A 106 9.76 16.89 -3.50
N LYS A 107 10.30 17.02 -4.71
CA LYS A 107 9.74 17.79 -5.82
C LYS A 107 9.09 16.91 -6.89
N TRP A 108 9.27 15.59 -6.81
CA TRP A 108 8.85 14.65 -7.85
C TRP A 108 8.14 13.46 -7.24
N GLU A 109 6.97 13.13 -7.78
CA GLU A 109 6.21 11.92 -7.48
C GLU A 109 6.10 11.08 -8.75
N TYR A 110 6.11 9.76 -8.63
CA TYR A 110 5.94 8.88 -9.78
C TYR A 110 4.46 8.63 -10.01
N HIS A 111 3.97 8.99 -11.19
CA HIS A 111 2.55 8.94 -11.52
C HIS A 111 2.19 7.77 -12.42
N LEU A 112 1.10 7.11 -12.05
CA LEU A 112 0.40 6.08 -12.82
C LEU A 112 -0.97 6.64 -13.19
N GLU A 113 -1.38 6.44 -14.43
CA GLU A 113 -2.67 6.92 -14.94
C GLU A 113 -3.48 5.73 -15.46
N HIS A 114 -4.78 5.71 -15.19
CA HIS A 114 -5.68 4.71 -15.74
C HIS A 114 -6.29 5.20 -17.05
N ILE A 115 -6.21 4.38 -18.10
CA ILE A 115 -6.81 4.62 -19.41
C ILE A 115 -7.60 3.37 -19.80
N GLY A 116 -8.92 3.39 -19.64
CA GLY A 116 -9.76 2.24 -19.95
C GLY A 116 -9.62 1.13 -18.91
N GLU A 117 -9.03 -0.02 -19.24
CA GLU A 117 -8.63 -1.08 -18.28
C GLU A 117 -7.09 -1.19 -18.19
N VAL A 118 -6.38 -0.20 -18.73
CA VAL A 118 -4.92 -0.20 -18.86
C VAL A 118 -4.32 0.84 -17.93
N ILE A 119 -3.33 0.44 -17.13
CA ILE A 119 -2.50 1.39 -16.38
C ILE A 119 -1.33 1.84 -17.26
N ARG A 120 -1.23 3.15 -17.46
CA ARG A 120 -0.11 3.82 -18.12
C ARG A 120 0.85 4.38 -17.09
N ARG A 121 2.15 4.23 -17.35
CA ARG A 121 3.21 4.86 -16.56
C ARG A 121 3.53 6.23 -17.15
N ILE A 122 3.22 7.29 -16.41
CA ILE A 122 3.51 8.67 -16.81
C ILE A 122 4.94 9.06 -16.41
N GLY A 123 5.46 8.43 -15.37
CA GLY A 123 6.78 8.72 -14.82
C GLY A 123 6.73 9.82 -13.77
N PHE A 124 7.88 10.43 -13.49
CA PHE A 124 7.96 11.49 -12.49
C PHE A 124 7.28 12.78 -12.97
N VAL A 125 6.39 13.31 -12.13
CA VAL A 125 5.67 14.58 -12.33
C VAL A 125 5.84 15.46 -11.10
N ARG A 126 5.63 16.76 -11.27
CA ARG A 126 5.56 17.68 -10.13
C ARG A 126 4.24 17.41 -9.39
N PRO A 127 4.26 17.18 -8.07
CA PRO A 127 3.06 16.90 -7.32
C PRO A 127 2.12 18.11 -7.41
N LYS A 128 0.84 17.84 -7.59
CA LYS A 128 -0.20 18.87 -7.51
C LYS A 128 -0.79 18.79 -6.10
N SER A 129 -0.79 19.92 -5.38
CA SER A 129 -1.53 19.97 -4.13
C SER A 129 -3.01 19.69 -4.43
N PRO A 130 -3.63 18.69 -3.79
CA PRO A 130 -5.06 18.41 -3.95
C PRO A 130 -5.92 19.53 -3.37
N LEU A 131 -5.39 20.26 -2.40
CA LEU A 131 -6.09 21.32 -1.68
C LEU A 131 -5.39 22.65 -1.98
N ILE A 132 -5.95 23.42 -2.91
CA ILE A 132 -5.78 24.88 -2.92
C ILE A 132 -6.93 25.44 -2.07
N ASP A 133 -7.10 24.94 -0.84
CA ASP A 133 -7.92 25.64 0.13
C ASP A 133 -7.03 26.66 0.84
N LYS A 134 -7.38 27.94 0.68
CA LYS A 134 -6.59 29.09 1.15
C LYS A 134 -6.45 29.14 2.68
N ASN A 135 -7.17 28.30 3.42
CA ASN A 135 -7.16 28.25 4.87
C ASN A 135 -6.17 27.21 5.46
N LEU A 136 -5.55 26.36 4.64
CA LEU A 136 -4.50 25.43 5.07
C LEU A 136 -3.13 26.00 4.69
N ASN A 137 -2.61 26.88 5.56
CA ASN A 137 -1.41 27.71 5.35
C ASN A 137 -0.06 26.98 5.13
N HIS A 138 -0.05 25.65 5.02
CA HIS A 138 1.19 24.85 5.09
C HIS A 138 1.41 23.90 3.91
N ILE A 139 0.59 23.99 2.86
CA ILE A 139 0.78 23.14 1.69
C ILE A 139 1.84 23.74 0.77
N HIS A 140 2.99 23.08 0.69
CA HIS A 140 4.06 23.51 -0.21
C HIS A 140 3.64 23.28 -1.67
N PRO A 141 3.47 24.33 -2.49
CA PRO A 141 3.14 24.14 -3.89
C PRO A 141 4.26 23.35 -4.58
N TYR A 142 3.89 22.32 -5.32
CA TYR A 142 4.81 21.46 -6.09
C TYR A 142 5.82 20.65 -5.27
N LYS A 143 5.51 20.40 -4.00
CA LYS A 143 6.27 19.45 -3.17
C LYS A 143 5.34 18.46 -2.49
N ILE A 144 5.89 17.30 -2.18
CA ILE A 144 5.22 16.22 -1.46
C ILE A 144 6.15 15.70 -0.37
N ASN A 145 5.58 15.15 0.69
CA ASN A 145 6.34 14.54 1.77
C ASN A 145 6.86 13.16 1.40
N ILE A 146 8.07 12.85 1.86
CA ILE A 146 8.59 11.50 1.97
C ILE A 146 8.88 11.18 3.43
N PHE A 147 8.35 10.04 3.88
CA PHE A 147 8.47 9.55 5.26
C PHE A 147 9.32 8.30 5.31
N HIS A 148 10.04 8.11 6.40
CA HIS A 148 10.62 6.84 6.78
C HIS A 148 9.57 5.99 7.50
N LEU A 149 9.42 4.73 7.11
CA LEU A 149 8.43 3.79 7.66
C LEU A 149 9.17 2.60 8.29
N ASP A 150 9.67 2.80 9.51
CA ASP A 150 10.66 1.89 10.11
C ASP A 150 10.09 0.58 10.67
N TYR A 151 8.77 0.47 10.79
CA TYR A 151 8.10 -0.70 11.34
C TYR A 151 6.69 -0.84 10.74
N PHE A 152 6.09 -2.02 10.92
CA PHE A 152 4.80 -2.35 10.29
C PHE A 152 3.70 -1.35 10.63
N GLY A 153 3.61 -0.96 11.90
CA GLY A 153 2.65 0.04 12.36
C GLY A 153 2.80 1.40 11.69
N ALA A 154 4.02 1.86 11.41
CA ALA A 154 4.25 3.11 10.69
C ALA A 154 3.74 3.03 9.24
N LEU A 155 3.95 1.89 8.57
CA LEU A 155 3.40 1.66 7.23
C LEU A 155 1.86 1.61 7.24
N ALA A 156 1.28 0.93 8.25
CA ALA A 156 -0.17 0.88 8.42
C ALA A 156 -0.76 2.28 8.68
N ASP A 157 -0.16 3.06 9.57
CA ASP A 157 -0.54 4.44 9.87
C ASP A 157 -0.41 5.36 8.66
N PHE A 158 0.64 5.20 7.88
CA PHE A 158 0.91 5.99 6.67
C PHE A 158 -0.18 5.84 5.62
N LEU A 159 -0.76 4.63 5.47
CA LEU A 159 -1.82 4.41 4.49
C LEU A 159 -3.21 4.85 4.97
N LYS A 160 -3.46 4.97 6.29
CA LYS A 160 -4.78 5.32 6.88
C LYS A 160 -5.51 6.52 6.25
N PRO A 161 -4.84 7.65 5.95
CA PRO A 161 -5.54 8.83 5.42
C PRO A 161 -6.06 8.60 3.99
N GLY A 162 -5.43 7.69 3.24
CA GLY A 162 -5.77 7.39 1.85
C GLY A 162 -7.00 6.50 1.67
N PHE A 163 -7.84 6.30 2.69
CA PHE A 163 -9.02 5.42 2.58
C PHE A 163 -10.33 6.13 2.34
N ASP A 164 -10.44 7.42 2.68
CA ASP A 164 -11.68 8.17 2.47
C ASP A 164 -11.76 8.82 1.08
N ALA A 165 -10.63 8.88 0.34
CA ALA A 165 -10.60 9.40 -1.03
C ALA A 165 -10.22 8.24 -1.96
N CYS A 166 -11.15 7.64 -2.70
CA CYS A 166 -10.94 6.40 -3.46
C CYS A 166 -10.01 6.51 -4.71
N TYR A 167 -8.91 7.29 -4.66
CA TYR A 167 -7.99 7.56 -5.78
C TYR A 167 -6.54 7.82 -5.32
N HIS A 168 -5.99 7.05 -4.38
CA HIS A 168 -4.63 7.27 -3.89
C HIS A 168 -3.59 6.43 -4.61
N LEU A 169 -2.63 7.12 -5.23
CA LEU A 169 -1.34 6.55 -5.57
C LEU A 169 -0.35 6.81 -4.43
N SER A 170 0.11 5.75 -3.76
CA SER A 170 1.26 5.83 -2.87
C SER A 170 2.51 5.33 -3.60
N ASN A 171 3.63 6.03 -3.47
CA ASN A 171 4.92 5.49 -3.91
C ASN A 171 5.75 5.05 -2.71
N PHE A 172 6.42 3.91 -2.85
CA PHE A 172 7.36 3.40 -1.88
C PHE A 172 8.71 3.15 -2.52
N TYR A 173 9.75 3.37 -1.73
CA TYR A 173 11.14 3.13 -2.11
C TYR A 173 11.80 2.29 -1.02
N ILE A 174 12.32 1.14 -1.40
CA ILE A 174 13.06 0.23 -0.52
C ILE A 174 14.53 0.35 -0.88
N THR A 175 15.38 0.66 0.09
CA THR A 175 16.81 0.90 -0.17
C THR A 175 17.73 0.67 1.03
N GLU A 176 19.02 0.46 0.79
CA GLU A 176 20.06 0.54 1.82
C GLU A 176 20.47 1.97 2.20
N ASN A 177 20.24 2.98 1.33
CA ASN A 177 20.70 4.36 1.58
C ASN A 177 19.67 5.40 1.12
N ASN A 178 18.84 5.92 2.02
CA ASN A 178 17.80 6.90 1.66
C ASN A 178 18.29 8.13 0.87
N LYS A 179 19.55 8.58 1.03
CA LYS A 179 20.04 9.82 0.41
C LYS A 179 20.07 9.74 -1.12
N HIS A 180 20.37 8.58 -1.70
CA HIS A 180 20.41 8.47 -3.17
C HIS A 180 19.01 8.44 -3.81
N ILE A 181 17.94 8.14 -3.04
CA ILE A 181 16.56 8.33 -3.50
C ILE A 181 16.12 9.77 -3.27
N ILE A 182 16.30 10.28 -2.05
CA ILE A 182 15.73 11.56 -1.63
C ILE A 182 16.40 12.74 -2.35
N ASN A 183 17.72 12.71 -2.55
CA ASN A 183 18.42 13.84 -3.15
C ASN A 183 17.98 14.08 -4.61
N PRO A 184 17.92 13.07 -5.51
CA PRO A 184 17.38 13.26 -6.86
C PRO A 184 15.91 13.68 -6.87
N LEU A 185 15.08 13.11 -5.98
CA LEU A 185 13.67 13.51 -5.88
C LEU A 185 13.48 14.94 -5.35
N ALA A 186 14.45 15.49 -4.61
CA ALA A 186 14.44 16.87 -4.13
C ALA A 186 15.15 17.88 -5.07
N ASP A 187 15.86 17.40 -6.09
CA ASP A 187 16.51 18.21 -7.13
C ASP A 187 15.45 18.80 -8.10
N ASP A 188 15.80 19.88 -8.78
CA ASP A 188 14.97 20.51 -9.80
C ASP A 188 14.91 19.73 -11.12
N ARG A 189 15.91 18.89 -11.38
CA ARG A 189 15.92 18.01 -12.56
C ARG A 189 14.95 16.85 -12.38
N LYS A 190 14.16 16.57 -13.42
CA LYS A 190 13.26 15.42 -13.45
C LYS A 190 14.07 14.13 -13.36
N PRO A 191 13.85 13.28 -12.34
CA PRO A 191 14.49 11.99 -12.28
C PRO A 191 13.85 11.02 -13.27
N GLU A 192 14.60 10.00 -13.64
CA GLU A 192 14.11 8.84 -14.38
C GLU A 192 14.22 7.62 -13.48
N LEU A 193 13.19 6.77 -13.48
CA LEU A 193 13.11 5.65 -12.53
C LEU A 193 14.29 4.68 -12.67
N GLU A 194 14.71 4.41 -13.92
CA GLU A 194 15.85 3.55 -14.23
C GLU A 194 17.18 4.09 -13.69
N HIS A 195 17.36 5.41 -13.67
CA HIS A 195 18.56 6.05 -13.13
C HIS A 195 18.48 6.27 -11.61
N LEU A 196 17.28 6.40 -11.06
CA LEU A 196 17.05 6.56 -9.63
C LEU A 196 17.42 5.28 -8.86
N LEU A 197 17.11 4.11 -9.42
CA LEU A 197 17.30 2.82 -8.75
C LEU A 197 18.72 2.26 -8.97
N THR A 198 19.30 1.71 -7.91
CA THR A 198 20.47 0.83 -7.97
C THR A 198 20.05 -0.65 -8.01
N ASN A 199 21.02 -1.57 -8.08
CA ASN A 199 20.77 -3.02 -8.07
C ASN A 199 20.18 -3.54 -6.75
N LYS A 200 20.12 -2.70 -5.71
CA LYS A 200 19.59 -3.08 -4.40
C LYS A 200 18.28 -2.38 -4.04
N ASP A 201 17.79 -1.52 -4.93
CA ASP A 201 16.60 -0.75 -4.68
C ASP A 201 15.38 -1.37 -5.33
N ILE A 202 14.23 -1.13 -4.71
CA ILE A 202 12.91 -1.54 -5.22
C ILE A 202 12.02 -0.31 -5.15
N PHE A 203 11.38 0.00 -6.26
CA PHE A 203 10.29 0.96 -6.33
C PHE A 203 8.95 0.22 -6.32
N ILE A 204 7.97 0.77 -5.60
CA ILE A 204 6.59 0.28 -5.61
C ILE A 204 5.65 1.46 -5.82
N GLY A 205 4.80 1.40 -6.85
CA GLY A 205 3.62 2.25 -6.99
C GLY A 205 2.38 1.45 -6.64
N LEU A 206 1.64 1.90 -5.62
CA LEU A 206 0.37 1.32 -5.20
C LEU A 206 -0.75 2.29 -5.53
N PHE A 207 -1.62 1.89 -6.46
CA PHE A 207 -2.83 2.63 -6.81
C PHE A 207 -4.05 1.87 -6.28
N ILE A 208 -4.86 2.51 -5.44
CA ILE A 208 -6.10 1.94 -4.87
C ILE A 208 -7.26 2.73 -5.46
N GLY A 209 -8.26 2.04 -6.03
CA GLY A 209 -9.38 2.70 -6.71
C GLY A 209 -10.65 1.88 -6.67
N GLU A 210 -11.70 2.43 -6.09
CA GLU A 210 -12.98 1.76 -5.82
C GLU A 210 -14.06 2.30 -6.79
N ASP A 211 -14.24 1.61 -7.92
CA ASP A 211 -15.42 1.61 -8.84
C ASP A 211 -15.76 2.78 -9.81
N GLU A 212 -15.39 2.56 -11.08
CA GLU A 212 -16.23 2.25 -12.26
C GLU A 212 -15.34 1.42 -13.22
N GLY A 213 -14.89 0.26 -12.74
CA GLY A 213 -13.92 -0.61 -13.42
C GLY A 213 -12.45 -0.46 -12.99
N PHE A 214 -12.16 0.41 -12.00
CA PHE A 214 -10.82 0.64 -11.47
C PHE A 214 -10.42 -0.48 -10.52
N HIS A 215 -9.33 -1.16 -10.85
CA HIS A 215 -8.77 -2.25 -10.06
C HIS A 215 -7.56 -1.75 -9.27
N ASP A 216 -7.40 -2.21 -8.03
CA ASP A 216 -6.17 -2.01 -7.28
C ASP A 216 -4.96 -2.46 -8.11
N TYR A 217 -3.92 -1.65 -8.15
CA TYR A 217 -2.77 -1.90 -8.98
C TYR A 217 -1.48 -1.76 -8.20
N PHE A 218 -0.67 -2.81 -8.28
CA PHE A 218 0.70 -2.82 -7.79
C PHE A 218 1.67 -2.82 -8.97
N PHE A 219 2.50 -1.79 -9.03
CA PHE A 219 3.64 -1.73 -9.92
C PHE A 219 4.92 -1.80 -9.11
N ILE A 220 5.75 -2.81 -9.38
CA ILE A 220 7.04 -2.98 -8.73
C ILE A 220 8.12 -2.88 -9.81
N ALA A 221 9.17 -2.12 -9.55
CA ALA A 221 10.33 -2.00 -10.44
C ALA A 221 11.63 -2.22 -9.67
N SER A 222 12.56 -2.96 -10.27
CA SER A 222 13.91 -3.18 -9.74
C SER A 222 14.90 -3.47 -10.85
N LYS A 223 16.19 -3.26 -10.61
CA LYS A 223 17.28 -3.65 -11.52
C LYS A 223 17.66 -5.14 -11.41
N ILE A 224 17.17 -5.82 -10.37
CA ILE A 224 17.37 -7.26 -10.19
C ILE A 224 16.06 -8.02 -10.37
N ASP A 225 16.16 -9.26 -10.81
CA ASP A 225 15.00 -10.14 -10.93
C ASP A 225 14.50 -10.56 -9.55
N LEU A 226 13.27 -10.15 -9.22
CA LEU A 226 12.55 -10.45 -8.00
C LEU A 226 11.54 -11.59 -8.14
N SER A 227 11.45 -12.27 -9.29
CA SER A 227 10.37 -13.24 -9.59
C SER A 227 10.26 -14.34 -8.51
N GLY A 228 11.39 -14.90 -8.07
CA GLY A 228 11.42 -15.92 -7.02
C GLY A 228 10.93 -15.37 -5.67
N LYS A 229 11.41 -14.18 -5.28
CA LYS A 229 11.01 -13.51 -4.02
C LYS A 229 9.52 -13.17 -4.02
N LEU A 230 9.01 -12.59 -5.11
CA LEU A 230 7.59 -12.25 -5.26
C LEU A 230 6.71 -13.49 -5.26
N THR A 231 7.12 -14.57 -5.93
CA THR A 231 6.37 -15.84 -5.91
C THR A 231 6.25 -16.40 -4.48
N GLN A 232 7.33 -16.35 -3.70
CA GLN A 232 7.32 -16.79 -2.31
C GLN A 232 6.39 -15.92 -1.44
N ILE A 233 6.50 -14.59 -1.56
CA ILE A 233 5.65 -13.64 -0.81
C ILE A 233 4.18 -13.82 -1.19
N SER A 234 3.85 -13.86 -2.49
CA SER A 234 2.50 -14.09 -2.98
C SER A 234 1.90 -15.40 -2.46
N ARG A 235 2.68 -16.48 -2.40
CA ARG A 235 2.21 -17.76 -1.84
C ARG A 235 1.84 -17.62 -0.36
N LYS A 236 2.75 -17.09 0.47
CA LYS A 236 2.49 -16.87 1.91
C LYS A 236 1.21 -16.06 2.13
N ILE A 237 1.09 -14.94 1.43
CA ILE A 237 -0.03 -14.00 1.61
C ILE A 237 -1.34 -14.60 1.07
N ASN A 238 -1.30 -15.31 -0.05
CA ASN A 238 -2.49 -16.02 -0.56
C ASN A 238 -2.95 -17.13 0.39
N ASP A 239 -2.04 -17.85 1.05
CA ASP A 239 -2.40 -18.89 2.02
C ASP A 239 -2.91 -18.29 3.33
N PHE A 240 -2.31 -17.20 3.81
CA PHE A 240 -2.84 -16.39 4.92
C PHE A 240 -4.25 -15.89 4.63
N ALA A 241 -4.51 -15.38 3.43
CA ALA A 241 -5.83 -14.89 3.06
C ALA A 241 -6.90 -15.99 3.03
N LYS A 242 -6.59 -17.17 2.47
CA LYS A 242 -7.50 -18.33 2.51
C LYS A 242 -7.81 -18.72 3.96
N TYR A 243 -6.79 -18.77 4.80
CA TYR A 243 -6.96 -19.05 6.23
C TYR A 243 -7.86 -18.01 6.91
N TYR A 244 -7.59 -16.73 6.68
CA TYR A 244 -8.34 -15.63 7.29
C TYR A 244 -9.81 -15.65 6.89
N ILE A 245 -10.08 -15.76 5.58
CA ILE A 245 -11.45 -15.79 5.04
C ILE A 245 -12.23 -17.00 5.58
N HIS A 246 -11.61 -18.18 5.69
CA HIS A 246 -12.27 -19.33 6.28
C HIS A 246 -12.64 -19.13 7.76
N ARG A 247 -11.83 -18.37 8.50
CA ARG A 247 -12.05 -18.13 9.93
C ARG A 247 -13.03 -17.00 10.20
N ILE A 248 -12.98 -15.93 9.42
CA ILE A 248 -13.70 -14.69 9.70
C ILE A 248 -15.22 -14.88 9.81
N GLN A 249 -15.77 -15.84 9.07
CA GLN A 249 -17.20 -16.19 9.08
C GLN A 249 -17.77 -16.55 10.46
N THR A 250 -16.91 -17.05 11.35
CA THR A 250 -17.30 -17.57 12.66
C THR A 250 -17.06 -16.57 13.79
N LEU A 251 -16.35 -15.47 13.51
CA LEU A 251 -15.91 -14.52 14.53
C LEU A 251 -17.04 -13.57 14.88
N ARG A 252 -17.15 -13.21 16.16
CA ARG A 252 -18.23 -12.35 16.68
C ARG A 252 -17.72 -11.10 17.37
N THR A 253 -16.40 -10.99 17.57
CA THR A 253 -15.75 -9.86 18.24
C THR A 253 -14.50 -9.40 17.51
N THR A 254 -14.20 -8.10 17.59
CA THR A 254 -12.93 -7.53 17.10
C THR A 254 -11.70 -8.19 17.74
N LYS A 255 -11.81 -8.63 19.01
CA LYS A 255 -10.71 -9.33 19.70
C LYS A 255 -10.40 -10.68 19.07
N GLU A 256 -11.43 -11.43 18.68
CA GLU A 256 -11.26 -12.71 17.97
C GLU A 256 -10.66 -12.51 16.58
N MET A 257 -11.05 -11.44 15.88
CA MET A 257 -10.45 -11.05 14.60
C MET A 257 -8.95 -10.75 14.75
N ILE A 258 -8.56 -9.94 15.73
CA ILE A 258 -7.15 -9.64 16.01
C ILE A 258 -6.37 -10.92 16.29
N LYS A 259 -6.87 -11.78 17.19
CA LYS A 259 -6.21 -13.06 17.49
C LYS A 259 -6.06 -13.94 16.26
N THR A 260 -7.05 -13.94 15.37
CA THR A 260 -7.01 -14.71 14.12
C THR A 260 -5.97 -14.15 13.17
N ILE A 261 -5.89 -12.82 13.03
CA ILE A 261 -4.87 -12.14 12.23
C ILE A 261 -3.48 -12.43 12.80
N GLU A 262 -3.24 -12.15 14.07
CA GLU A 262 -1.96 -12.37 14.75
C GLU A 262 -1.51 -13.83 14.65
N LYS A 263 -2.44 -14.77 14.83
CA LYS A 263 -2.16 -16.20 14.62
C LYS A 263 -1.77 -16.50 13.18
N GLY A 264 -2.53 -16.01 12.20
CA GLY A 264 -2.20 -16.21 10.78
C GLY A 264 -0.84 -15.61 10.42
N LEU A 265 -0.55 -14.39 10.87
CA LEU A 265 0.75 -13.76 10.64
C LEU A 265 1.91 -14.62 11.15
N ASN A 266 1.76 -15.21 12.33
CA ASN A 266 2.75 -16.15 12.88
C ASN A 266 2.80 -17.48 12.10
N ASP A 267 1.64 -18.11 11.85
CA ASP A 267 1.56 -19.42 11.19
C ASP A 267 2.12 -19.41 9.75
N PHE A 268 2.11 -18.25 9.09
CA PHE A 268 2.59 -18.07 7.71
C PHE A 268 3.93 -17.30 7.61
N ASP A 269 4.65 -17.12 8.72
CA ASP A 269 5.94 -16.41 8.79
C ASP A 269 5.89 -15.00 8.16
N LEU A 270 4.84 -14.24 8.48
CA LEU A 270 4.63 -12.84 8.09
C LEU A 270 4.96 -11.95 9.29
N ASN A 271 6.25 -11.85 9.59
CA ASN A 271 6.75 -11.25 10.83
C ASN A 271 6.60 -9.74 10.83
N ILE A 272 5.64 -9.22 11.58
CA ILE A 272 5.34 -7.79 11.72
C ILE A 272 5.93 -7.21 13.02
N TYR A 273 7.26 -7.23 13.14
CA TYR A 273 7.95 -6.65 14.31
C TYR A 273 8.06 -5.12 14.23
#